data_AF-I1VZH5-F1
#
_entry.id   AF-I1VZH5-F1
#
_cell.length_a   1.000
_cell.length_b   1.000
_cell.length_c   1.000
_cell.angle_alpha   90.00
_cell.angle_beta   90.00
_cell.angle_gamma   90.00
#
_symmetry.space_group_name_H-M   'P 1'
#
loop_
_entity.id
_entity.type
_entity.pdbx_description
1 polymer ?
#
loop_
_entity_poly.entity_id
_entity_poly.type
_entity_poly.pdbx_seq_one_letter_code
_entity_poly.pdbx_strand_id
1 'polypeptide(L)'
;GAKHCDQLGPEQQIVEVQVESAECKEGSRWRVECNWCTCRGGKGACTEMACLNWDEDQAREDGILECHGSSRWKKDCNWCRCAEGRGFCTKKACPQTGPFDNLPEDAMCVPGSRWLVDCTWCGCSDDGRSSFCTLMACIPGYVHEGPTCEDGSVWKTDDCNICRCIDGMSACTKRLCATPNQEPRTPQVPNEPECQGELGIDRWRQDCNWCNCRNGVGACTKRQCLEGVKDDQPECEGNPSWMKDCNRCHCVDGRAVCTTKLCGEFRK
;
A
#
# COMPACT_ATOMS: atom_id res chain seq x y z
N GLY A 1 13.71 45.97 -64.99
CA GLY A 1 13.41 46.21 -63.56
C GLY A 1 12.73 44.98 -63.02
N ALA A 2 13.49 44.12 -62.34
CA ALA A 2 12.99 42.90 -61.71
C ALA A 2 12.22 43.28 -60.44
N LYS A 3 10.96 42.85 -60.33
CA LYS A 3 10.18 43.00 -59.09
C LYS A 3 10.28 41.70 -58.28
N HIS A 4 10.69 41.90 -57.04
CA HIS A 4 11.01 40.92 -56.01
C HIS A 4 9.79 40.08 -55.62
N CYS A 5 9.97 38.77 -55.44
CA CYS A 5 9.01 37.90 -54.77
C CYS A 5 9.41 37.80 -53.30
N ASP A 6 8.74 38.56 -52.43
CA ASP A 6 8.81 38.34 -50.99
C ASP A 6 7.83 37.22 -50.62
N GLN A 7 8.37 36.03 -50.37
CA GLN A 7 7.70 34.98 -49.63
C GLN A 7 7.89 35.27 -48.14
N LEU A 8 6.80 35.60 -47.44
CA LEU A 8 6.73 35.47 -45.99
C LEU A 8 5.65 34.43 -45.70
N GLY A 9 6.10 33.23 -45.34
CA GLY A 9 5.25 32.15 -44.85
C GLY A 9 4.56 32.56 -43.54
N PRO A 10 3.43 31.91 -43.18
CA PRO A 10 2.79 32.20 -41.92
C PRO A 10 3.76 31.87 -40.80
N GLU A 11 4.08 32.88 -39.99
CA GLU A 11 4.75 32.71 -38.71
C GLU A 11 4.04 31.56 -37.99
N GLN A 12 4.75 30.45 -37.84
CA GLN A 12 4.36 29.39 -36.94
C GLN A 12 4.36 30.04 -35.56
N GLN A 13 3.18 30.50 -35.17
CA GLN A 13 2.87 30.89 -33.82
C GLN A 13 3.16 29.63 -33.01
N ILE A 14 4.33 29.61 -32.37
CA ILE A 14 4.63 28.65 -31.31
C ILE A 14 3.62 29.02 -30.24
N VAL A 15 2.45 28.37 -30.31
CA VAL A 15 1.53 28.31 -29.20
C VAL A 15 2.33 27.56 -28.16
N GLU A 16 2.95 28.32 -27.25
CA GLU A 16 3.35 27.78 -25.97
C GLU A 16 2.07 27.21 -25.39
N VAL A 17 1.90 25.89 -25.54
CA VAL A 17 0.94 25.13 -24.78
C VAL A 17 1.40 25.34 -23.36
N GLN A 18 0.83 26.33 -22.69
CA GLN A 18 0.96 26.46 -21.25
C GLN A 18 0.30 25.21 -20.71
N VAL A 19 1.14 24.21 -20.43
CA VAL A 19 0.75 22.98 -19.78
C VAL A 19 0.36 23.39 -18.36
N GLU A 20 -0.90 23.80 -18.17
CA GLU A 20 -1.48 24.14 -16.87
C GLU A 20 -1.35 22.97 -15.87
N SER A 21 -1.02 21.77 -16.36
CA SER A 21 -0.74 20.54 -15.60
C SER A 21 0.74 20.21 -15.37
N ALA A 22 1.69 21.10 -15.73
CA ALA A 22 3.12 20.83 -15.55
C ALA A 22 3.52 20.82 -14.06
N GLU A 23 4.29 19.81 -13.68
CA GLU A 23 4.78 19.55 -12.33
C GLU A 23 6.27 19.83 -12.18
N CYS A 24 7.00 19.96 -13.27
CA CYS A 24 8.42 20.27 -13.25
C CYS A 24 8.84 21.07 -14.48
N LYS A 25 9.99 21.72 -14.37
CA LYS A 25 10.66 22.37 -15.51
C LYS A 25 11.63 21.39 -16.16
N GLU A 26 11.68 21.38 -17.48
CA GLU A 26 12.63 20.58 -18.24
C GLU A 26 14.08 20.75 -17.76
N GLY A 27 14.81 19.64 -17.73
CA GLY A 27 16.16 19.55 -17.16
C GLY A 27 16.22 19.47 -15.62
N SER A 28 15.07 19.54 -14.92
CA SER A 28 15.05 19.33 -13.46
C SER A 28 15.34 17.88 -13.09
N ARG A 29 16.09 17.70 -12.02
CA ARG A 29 16.41 16.42 -11.38
C ARG A 29 16.32 16.55 -9.86
N TRP A 30 15.42 15.79 -9.25
CA TRP A 30 15.14 15.83 -7.82
C TRP A 30 14.86 14.43 -7.28
N ARG A 31 14.81 14.28 -5.96
CA ARG A 31 14.46 13.05 -5.28
C ARG A 31 13.02 13.10 -4.78
N VAL A 32 12.37 11.95 -4.87
CA VAL A 32 11.17 11.63 -4.09
C VAL A 32 11.56 10.41 -3.28
N GLU A 33 11.75 10.61 -1.98
CA GLU A 33 12.40 9.64 -1.10
C GLU A 33 13.75 9.17 -1.68
N CYS A 34 13.99 7.86 -1.75
CA CYS A 34 15.22 7.31 -2.32
C CYS A 34 15.30 7.39 -3.85
N ASN A 35 14.20 7.70 -4.53
CA ASN A 35 14.09 7.63 -5.99
C ASN A 35 14.50 8.94 -6.66
N TRP A 36 15.32 8.84 -7.73
CA TRP A 36 15.68 10.00 -8.54
C TRP A 36 14.67 10.19 -9.66
N CYS A 37 14.14 11.39 -9.75
CA CYS A 37 13.22 11.87 -10.76
C CYS A 37 13.92 12.80 -11.74
N THR A 38 13.52 12.73 -13.01
CA THR A 38 13.90 13.67 -14.07
C THR A 38 12.65 14.22 -14.73
N CYS A 39 12.65 15.51 -15.06
CA CYS A 39 11.53 16.09 -15.77
C CYS A 39 11.51 15.63 -17.23
N ARG A 40 10.37 15.16 -17.71
CA ARG A 40 10.11 14.82 -19.11
C ARG A 40 8.68 15.21 -19.47
N GLY A 41 8.52 16.08 -20.46
CA GLY A 41 7.21 16.59 -20.88
C GLY A 41 6.46 17.30 -19.75
N GLY A 42 7.17 17.94 -18.81
CA GLY A 42 6.57 18.58 -17.64
C GLY A 42 6.09 17.63 -16.53
N LYS A 43 6.38 16.32 -16.62
CA LYS A 43 6.10 15.31 -15.59
C LYS A 43 7.39 14.67 -15.07
N GLY A 44 7.37 14.17 -13.84
CA GLY A 44 8.51 13.46 -13.24
C GLY A 44 8.57 12.00 -13.67
N ALA A 45 9.65 11.60 -14.35
CA ALA A 45 9.99 10.21 -14.57
C ALA A 45 11.02 9.78 -13.52
N CYS A 46 10.60 8.93 -12.58
CA CYS A 46 11.40 8.53 -11.42
C CYS A 46 11.90 7.09 -11.54
N THR A 47 13.01 6.77 -10.87
CA THR A 47 13.40 5.39 -10.61
C THR A 47 12.36 4.69 -9.73
N GLU A 48 12.26 3.36 -9.82
CA GLU A 48 11.31 2.55 -9.04
C GLU A 48 12.05 1.63 -8.05
N MET A 49 12.86 2.21 -7.18
CA MET A 49 13.53 1.50 -6.10
C MET A 49 12.60 1.41 -4.89
N ALA A 50 12.61 0.25 -4.21
CA ALA A 50 11.92 0.09 -2.93
C ALA A 50 12.68 0.84 -1.83
N CYS A 51 12.09 1.95 -1.35
CA CYS A 51 12.68 2.82 -0.32
C CYS A 51 12.44 2.27 1.10
N LEU A 52 12.85 1.03 1.36
CA LEU A 52 12.69 0.40 2.67
C LEU A 52 13.56 1.13 3.71
N ASN A 53 12.94 1.57 4.81
CA ASN A 53 13.56 2.34 5.88
C ASN A 53 14.14 3.70 5.44
N TRP A 54 13.57 4.32 4.40
CA TRP A 54 13.93 5.69 4.06
C TRP A 54 13.40 6.67 5.10
N ASP A 55 14.30 7.46 5.68
CA ASP A 55 13.97 8.53 6.61
C ASP A 55 14.52 9.86 6.06
N GLU A 56 13.62 10.82 5.87
CA GLU A 56 13.94 12.10 5.22
C GLU A 56 14.80 12.99 6.12
N ASP A 57 14.64 12.92 7.44
CA ASP A 57 15.40 13.73 8.38
C ASP A 57 16.84 13.21 8.51
N GLN A 58 17.02 11.88 8.56
CA GLN A 58 18.33 11.23 8.52
C GLN A 58 19.05 11.51 7.19
N ALA A 59 18.35 11.36 6.06
CA ALA A 59 18.94 11.65 4.75
C ALA A 59 19.46 13.11 4.66
N ARG A 60 18.74 14.05 5.29
CA ARG A 60 19.16 15.45 5.38
C ARG A 60 20.40 15.65 6.24
N GLU A 61 20.50 14.93 7.36
CA GLU A 61 21.67 14.95 8.27
C GLU A 61 22.91 14.35 7.59
N ASP A 62 22.72 13.24 6.87
CA ASP A 62 23.77 12.55 6.10
C ASP A 62 24.23 13.35 4.86
N GLY A 63 23.63 14.51 4.59
CA GLY A 63 23.98 15.36 3.46
C GLY A 63 23.58 14.78 2.10
N ILE A 64 22.60 13.87 2.07
CA ILE A 64 22.06 13.33 0.82
C ILE A 64 21.33 14.46 0.08
N LEU A 65 21.75 14.69 -1.17
CA LEU A 65 21.17 15.73 -2.01
C LEU A 65 19.75 15.35 -2.46
N GLU A 66 18.81 16.27 -2.26
CA GLU A 66 17.43 16.18 -2.75
C GLU A 66 17.34 16.59 -4.21
N CYS A 67 18.19 17.49 -4.69
CA CYS A 67 18.10 18.03 -6.05
C CYS A 67 19.45 18.46 -6.62
N HIS A 68 19.50 18.68 -7.93
CA HIS A 68 20.70 19.19 -8.62
C HIS A 68 20.43 20.47 -9.41
N GLY A 69 21.48 21.28 -9.55
CA GLY A 69 21.50 22.43 -10.45
C GLY A 69 20.38 23.44 -10.17
N SER A 70 19.71 23.89 -11.24
CA SER A 70 18.62 24.87 -11.17
C SER A 70 17.23 24.22 -11.17
N SER A 71 17.13 22.98 -10.67
CA SER A 71 15.88 22.19 -10.69
C SER A 71 14.71 22.96 -10.09
N ARG A 72 13.56 22.84 -10.76
CA ARG A 72 12.29 23.43 -10.34
C ARG A 72 11.16 22.41 -10.54
N TRP A 73 10.53 22.02 -9.45
CA TRP A 73 9.48 20.99 -9.43
C TRP A 73 8.38 21.37 -8.45
N LYS A 74 7.24 20.70 -8.54
CA LYS A 74 6.16 20.78 -7.57
C LYS A 74 6.33 19.65 -6.56
N LYS A 75 6.24 19.99 -5.28
CA LYS A 75 5.92 19.07 -4.18
C LYS A 75 4.50 19.43 -3.76
N ASP A 76 3.56 18.53 -4.03
CA ASP A 76 2.13 18.82 -3.98
C ASP A 76 1.77 20.01 -4.89
N CYS A 77 1.11 21.05 -4.38
CA CYS A 77 0.86 22.30 -5.13
C CYS A 77 2.02 23.32 -5.04
N ASN A 78 3.01 23.05 -4.18
CA ASN A 78 4.05 23.99 -3.85
C ASN A 78 5.21 23.88 -4.82
N TRP A 79 5.57 24.99 -5.45
CA TRP A 79 6.74 25.04 -6.32
C TRP A 79 8.01 25.14 -5.50
N CYS A 80 8.92 24.20 -5.73
CA CYS A 80 10.24 24.09 -5.16
C CYS A 80 11.30 24.57 -6.15
N ARG A 81 12.36 25.17 -5.62
CA ARG A 81 13.60 25.47 -6.35
C ARG A 81 14.77 24.85 -5.62
N CYS A 82 15.70 24.30 -6.39
CA CYS A 82 16.94 23.78 -5.84
C CYS A 82 17.89 24.91 -5.44
N ALA A 83 18.41 24.86 -4.22
CA ALA A 83 19.56 25.64 -3.79
C ALA A 83 20.42 24.76 -2.87
N GLU A 84 21.72 24.70 -3.12
CA GLU A 84 22.67 23.91 -2.32
C GLU A 84 22.24 22.44 -2.11
N GLY A 85 21.63 21.85 -3.14
CA GLY A 85 21.18 20.45 -3.09
C GLY A 85 19.86 20.21 -2.36
N ARG A 86 19.17 21.27 -1.90
CA ARG A 86 17.90 21.20 -1.17
C ARG A 86 16.78 21.94 -1.88
N GLY A 87 15.55 21.45 -1.70
CA GLY A 87 14.33 22.07 -2.19
C GLY A 87 13.81 23.18 -1.28
N PHE A 88 13.78 24.40 -1.80
CA PHE A 88 13.13 25.53 -1.16
C PHE A 88 11.78 25.76 -1.82
N CYS A 89 10.72 25.31 -1.14
CA CYS A 89 9.35 25.33 -1.65
C CYS A 89 8.55 26.53 -1.16
N THR A 90 7.60 26.98 -1.97
CA THR A 90 6.54 27.88 -1.50
C THR A 90 5.76 27.21 -0.37
N LYS A 91 5.13 28.01 0.50
CA LYS A 91 4.27 27.52 1.60
C LYS A 91 2.83 27.92 1.38
N LYS A 92 2.27 27.53 0.23
CA LYS A 92 0.83 27.61 0.02
C LYS A 92 0.19 26.48 0.81
N ALA A 93 -0.91 26.79 1.49
CA ALA A 93 -1.85 25.76 1.93
C ALA A 93 -2.39 25.12 0.66
N CYS A 94 -1.83 23.98 0.29
CA CYS A 94 -2.32 23.27 -0.87
C CYS A 94 -3.74 22.83 -0.56
N PRO A 95 -4.73 23.14 -1.42
CA PRO A 95 -5.89 22.25 -1.49
C PRO A 95 -5.27 20.87 -1.64
N GLN A 96 -5.67 19.93 -0.79
CA GLN A 96 -5.10 18.59 -0.76
C GLN A 96 -5.43 17.90 -2.09
N THR A 97 -4.71 18.24 -3.15
CA THR A 97 -4.69 17.56 -4.43
C THR A 97 -3.69 16.41 -4.35
N GLY A 98 -3.59 15.80 -3.16
CA GLY A 98 -3.10 14.44 -3.00
C GLY A 98 -4.19 13.46 -3.46
N PRO A 99 -3.92 12.14 -3.48
CA PRO A 99 -4.74 11.17 -4.19
C PRO A 99 -6.15 10.92 -3.59
N PHE A 100 -6.52 11.64 -2.54
CA PHE A 100 -7.77 11.47 -1.82
C PHE A 100 -8.34 12.84 -1.51
N ASP A 101 -9.38 13.23 -2.27
CA ASP A 101 -10.34 14.19 -1.74
C ASP A 101 -10.73 13.67 -0.37
N ASN A 102 -10.41 14.41 0.69
CA ASN A 102 -10.95 14.08 2.00
C ASN A 102 -12.46 14.28 1.87
N LEU A 103 -13.17 13.18 1.65
CA LEU A 103 -14.57 13.08 2.04
C LEU A 103 -14.68 13.79 3.39
N PRO A 104 -15.66 14.70 3.57
CA PRO A 104 -15.97 15.28 4.86
C PRO A 104 -15.88 14.22 5.96
N GLU A 105 -15.48 14.61 7.17
CA GLU A 105 -15.24 13.66 8.27
C GLU A 105 -16.43 12.70 8.47
N ASP A 106 -17.63 13.24 8.31
CA ASP A 106 -18.95 12.59 8.35
C ASP A 106 -19.41 11.91 7.05
N ALA A 107 -18.76 12.18 5.93
CA ALA A 107 -19.10 11.57 4.64
C ALA A 107 -18.39 10.23 4.45
N MET A 108 -19.14 9.23 3.99
CA MET A 108 -18.65 7.90 3.64
C MET A 108 -18.32 7.76 2.16
N CYS A 109 -18.99 8.50 1.29
CA CYS A 109 -18.79 8.42 -0.15
C CYS A 109 -19.25 9.71 -0.84
N VAL A 110 -18.85 9.91 -2.09
CA VAL A 110 -19.34 11.03 -2.91
C VAL A 110 -20.75 10.68 -3.42
N PRO A 111 -21.76 11.55 -3.25
CA PRO A 111 -23.10 11.33 -3.79
C PRO A 111 -23.10 10.90 -5.26
N GLY A 112 -23.91 9.89 -5.61
CA GLY A 112 -23.95 9.32 -6.95
C GLY A 112 -22.81 8.35 -7.28
N SER A 113 -21.82 8.17 -6.40
CA SER A 113 -20.78 7.14 -6.59
C SER A 113 -21.39 5.74 -6.67
N ARG A 114 -20.77 4.89 -7.49
CA ARG A 114 -21.17 3.50 -7.66
C ARG A 114 -19.96 2.59 -7.82
N TRP A 115 -19.91 1.51 -7.03
CA TRP A 115 -18.78 0.58 -6.99
C TRP A 115 -19.22 -0.84 -6.69
N LEU A 116 -18.37 -1.79 -7.04
CA LEU A 116 -18.56 -3.21 -6.78
C LEU A 116 -17.91 -3.58 -5.45
N VAL A 117 -18.65 -4.28 -4.60
CA VAL A 117 -18.14 -4.97 -3.42
C VAL A 117 -18.41 -6.46 -3.61
N ASP A 118 -17.34 -7.24 -3.67
CA ASP A 118 -17.34 -8.65 -4.07
C ASP A 118 -18.01 -8.85 -5.45
N CYS A 119 -19.27 -9.29 -5.48
CA CYS A 119 -20.07 -9.46 -6.70
C CYS A 119 -21.32 -8.55 -6.75
N THR A 120 -21.45 -7.62 -5.80
CA THR A 120 -22.64 -6.80 -5.62
C THR A 120 -22.33 -5.34 -5.89
N TRP A 121 -23.24 -4.65 -6.59
CA TRP A 121 -23.11 -3.21 -6.80
C TRP A 121 -23.67 -2.44 -5.61
N CYS A 122 -22.89 -1.47 -5.16
CA CYS A 122 -23.23 -0.50 -4.14
C CYS A 122 -23.36 0.90 -4.76
N GLY A 123 -24.28 1.69 -4.23
CA GLY A 123 -24.43 3.11 -4.57
C GLY A 123 -24.35 3.99 -3.33
N CYS A 124 -23.87 5.22 -3.49
CA CYS A 124 -23.82 6.23 -2.44
C CYS A 124 -25.15 7.00 -2.34
N SER A 125 -25.58 7.30 -1.11
CA SER A 125 -26.72 8.19 -0.86
C SER A 125 -26.44 9.63 -1.29
N ASP A 126 -27.52 10.38 -1.58
CA ASP A 126 -27.43 11.79 -2.00
C ASP A 126 -26.78 12.70 -0.93
N ASP A 127 -26.84 12.29 0.34
CA ASP A 127 -26.20 12.99 1.47
C ASP A 127 -24.74 12.57 1.71
N GLY A 128 -24.23 11.59 0.97
CA GLY A 128 -22.85 11.09 1.05
C GLY A 128 -22.54 10.29 2.31
N ARG A 129 -23.53 10.00 3.17
CA ARG A 129 -23.33 9.42 4.51
C ARG A 129 -23.55 7.92 4.59
N SER A 130 -24.15 7.32 3.58
CA SER A 130 -24.46 5.88 3.56
C SER A 130 -24.26 5.28 2.17
N SER A 131 -24.06 3.96 2.14
CA SER A 131 -24.07 3.21 0.90
C SER A 131 -25.09 2.08 0.96
N PHE A 132 -25.66 1.75 -0.19
CA PHE A 132 -26.65 0.70 -0.33
C PHE A 132 -26.18 -0.30 -1.38
N CYS A 133 -25.98 -1.54 -0.96
CA CYS A 133 -25.55 -2.63 -1.82
C CYS A 133 -26.72 -3.55 -2.17
N THR A 134 -26.74 -4.05 -3.40
CA THR A 134 -27.72 -5.06 -3.81
C THR A 134 -27.41 -6.38 -3.12
N LEU A 135 -28.36 -6.97 -2.39
CA LEU A 135 -28.15 -8.27 -1.72
C LEU A 135 -28.23 -9.42 -2.74
N MET A 136 -27.08 -9.86 -3.24
CA MET A 136 -26.95 -11.07 -4.08
C MET A 136 -25.91 -12.01 -3.49
N ALA A 137 -26.17 -13.32 -3.53
CA ALA A 137 -25.19 -14.32 -3.13
C ALA A 137 -24.12 -14.49 -4.21
N CYS A 138 -22.86 -14.28 -3.86
CA CYS A 138 -21.74 -14.47 -4.77
C CYS A 138 -21.42 -15.96 -4.95
N ILE A 139 -21.23 -16.37 -6.21
CA ILE A 139 -20.74 -17.71 -6.52
C ILE A 139 -19.23 -17.75 -6.23
N PRO A 140 -18.72 -18.79 -5.54
CA PRO A 140 -17.27 -18.94 -5.33
C PRO A 140 -16.51 -18.93 -6.66
N GLY A 141 -15.47 -18.08 -6.75
CA GLY A 141 -14.68 -17.92 -7.96
C GLY A 141 -15.29 -16.99 -9.02
N TYR A 142 -16.35 -16.23 -8.67
CA TYR A 142 -16.86 -15.18 -9.54
C TYR A 142 -15.77 -14.13 -9.83
N VAL A 143 -15.58 -13.84 -11.11
CA VAL A 143 -14.73 -12.74 -11.60
C VAL A 143 -15.64 -11.77 -12.36
N HIS A 144 -15.60 -10.49 -11.99
CA HIS A 144 -16.34 -9.48 -12.72
C HIS A 144 -15.61 -9.12 -14.02
N GLU A 145 -16.27 -9.28 -15.16
CA GLU A 145 -15.75 -8.83 -16.45
C GLU A 145 -16.20 -7.38 -16.70
N GLY A 146 -15.26 -6.44 -16.61
CA GLY A 146 -15.52 -5.02 -16.87
C GLY A 146 -15.19 -4.10 -15.70
N PRO A 147 -15.67 -2.85 -15.73
CA PRO A 147 -15.37 -1.87 -14.69
C PRO A 147 -16.01 -2.27 -13.36
N THR A 148 -15.26 -2.17 -12.27
CA THR A 148 -15.70 -2.43 -10.90
C THR A 148 -16.15 -1.15 -10.19
N CYS A 149 -16.10 0.00 -10.86
CA CYS A 149 -16.58 1.28 -10.34
C CYS A 149 -16.87 2.26 -11.47
N GLU A 150 -17.61 3.32 -11.17
CA GLU A 150 -17.86 4.43 -12.10
C GLU A 150 -16.89 5.59 -11.84
N ASP A 151 -16.40 6.24 -12.90
CA ASP A 151 -15.44 7.33 -12.81
C ASP A 151 -15.95 8.48 -11.93
N GLY A 152 -15.05 9.05 -11.14
CA GLY A 152 -15.40 10.05 -10.13
C GLY A 152 -15.91 9.45 -8.81
N SER A 153 -16.14 8.13 -8.73
CA SER A 153 -16.52 7.49 -7.48
C SER A 153 -15.39 7.54 -6.45
N VAL A 154 -15.74 7.95 -5.23
CA VAL A 154 -14.86 7.93 -4.05
C VAL A 154 -15.67 7.41 -2.85
N TRP A 155 -15.12 6.44 -2.12
CA TRP A 155 -15.81 5.83 -0.98
C TRP A 155 -14.84 5.37 0.11
N LYS A 156 -15.32 5.34 1.36
CA LYS A 156 -14.66 4.74 2.51
C LYS A 156 -15.00 3.23 2.58
N THR A 157 -14.03 2.42 2.96
CA THR A 157 -14.15 0.97 3.21
C THR A 157 -13.55 0.62 4.57
N ASP A 158 -14.11 -0.41 5.22
CA ASP A 158 -13.64 -1.01 6.48
C ASP A 158 -13.19 0.02 7.54
N ASP A 159 -13.96 1.10 7.67
CA ASP A 159 -13.87 2.17 8.67
C ASP A 159 -12.66 3.14 8.60
N CYS A 160 -11.73 3.02 7.65
CA CYS A 160 -10.69 4.06 7.46
C CYS A 160 -10.02 4.14 6.10
N ASN A 161 -10.16 3.10 5.27
CA ASN A 161 -9.54 3.09 3.96
C ASN A 161 -10.40 3.87 2.97
N ILE A 162 -9.78 4.57 2.04
CA ILE A 162 -10.48 5.36 1.02
C ILE A 162 -10.09 4.80 -0.34
N CYS A 163 -11.10 4.57 -1.17
CA CYS A 163 -11.00 4.09 -2.52
C CYS A 163 -11.44 5.16 -3.52
N ARG A 164 -10.86 5.17 -4.71
CA ARG A 164 -11.28 5.97 -5.86
C ARG A 164 -11.35 5.08 -7.10
N CYS A 165 -12.27 5.39 -8.00
CA CYS A 165 -12.29 4.81 -9.33
C CYS A 165 -11.25 5.45 -10.26
N ILE A 166 -10.41 4.62 -10.87
CA ILE A 166 -9.43 5.00 -11.89
C ILE A 166 -9.62 4.07 -13.08
N ASP A 167 -10.12 4.61 -14.20
CA ASP A 167 -10.36 3.86 -15.44
C ASP A 167 -11.18 2.57 -15.21
N GLY A 168 -12.25 2.69 -14.40
CA GLY A 168 -13.11 1.56 -14.06
C GLY A 168 -12.55 0.58 -13.03
N MET A 169 -11.40 0.83 -12.41
CA MET A 169 -10.83 -0.01 -11.36
C MET A 169 -10.68 0.74 -10.03
N SER A 170 -10.95 0.05 -8.92
CA SER A 170 -10.81 0.62 -7.58
C SER A 170 -9.34 0.68 -7.13
N ALA A 171 -8.85 1.89 -6.86
CA ALA A 171 -7.57 2.11 -6.20
C ALA A 171 -7.81 2.58 -4.75
N CYS A 172 -7.39 1.76 -3.78
CA CYS A 172 -7.66 1.99 -2.36
C CYS A 172 -6.38 2.23 -1.55
N THR A 173 -6.48 3.05 -0.51
CA THR A 173 -5.45 3.07 0.54
C THR A 173 -5.37 1.72 1.25
N LYS A 174 -4.19 1.40 1.78
CA LYS A 174 -3.95 0.23 2.63
C LYS A 174 -3.50 0.65 4.03
N ARG A 175 -4.38 1.37 4.73
CA ARG A 175 -4.21 1.77 6.12
C ARG A 175 -4.66 0.64 7.03
N LEU A 176 -3.94 0.46 8.13
CA LEU A 176 -4.39 -0.35 9.25
C LEU A 176 -5.45 0.45 10.01
N CYS A 177 -6.72 0.06 9.89
CA CYS A 177 -7.84 0.81 10.46
C CYS A 177 -7.99 0.57 11.95
N ALA A 178 -8.06 1.66 12.71
CA ALA A 178 -8.40 1.62 14.13
C ALA A 178 -9.92 1.41 14.26
N THR A 179 -10.34 0.21 14.61
CA THR A 179 -11.76 -0.11 14.86
C THR A 179 -12.22 0.62 16.14
N PRO A 180 -13.16 1.59 16.09
CA PRO A 180 -13.54 2.44 17.24
C PRO A 180 -14.31 1.71 18.35
N ASN A 181 -14.60 0.42 18.18
CA ASN A 181 -15.30 -0.41 19.16
C ASN A 181 -14.60 -1.74 19.44
N GLN A 182 -13.33 -1.85 19.04
CA GLN A 182 -12.43 -2.64 19.84
C GLN A 182 -11.93 -1.67 20.92
N GLU A 183 -12.54 -1.70 22.12
CA GLU A 183 -11.62 -1.79 23.28
C GLU A 183 -10.58 -2.84 22.87
N PRO A 184 -9.29 -2.69 23.19
CA PRO A 184 -8.42 -3.83 23.03
C PRO A 184 -9.07 -4.94 23.87
N ARG A 185 -9.82 -5.82 23.20
CA ARG A 185 -9.80 -7.22 23.47
C ARG A 185 -8.33 -7.51 23.21
N THR A 186 -7.51 -7.24 24.23
CA THR A 186 -6.53 -8.21 24.64
C THR A 186 -7.18 -9.53 24.31
N PRO A 187 -6.64 -10.29 23.34
CA PRO A 187 -6.99 -11.69 23.31
C PRO A 187 -6.91 -12.09 24.78
N GLN A 188 -7.99 -12.62 25.36
CA GLN A 188 -7.85 -13.33 26.62
C GLN A 188 -7.08 -14.65 26.34
N VAL A 189 -5.99 -14.56 25.57
CA VAL A 189 -4.85 -15.42 25.69
C VAL A 189 -4.19 -14.89 26.96
N PRO A 190 -4.13 -15.69 28.03
CA PRO A 190 -3.34 -15.35 29.20
C PRO A 190 -1.92 -14.95 28.78
N ASN A 191 -1.08 -14.52 29.71
CA ASN A 191 0.36 -14.34 29.50
C ASN A 191 1.09 -15.67 29.16
N GLU A 192 0.52 -16.49 28.28
CA GLU A 192 1.02 -17.77 27.87
C GLU A 192 1.88 -17.56 26.62
N PRO A 193 3.13 -18.01 26.66
CA PRO A 193 4.03 -17.86 25.52
C PRO A 193 3.52 -18.64 24.29
N GLU A 194 3.95 -18.21 23.11
CA GLU A 194 3.67 -18.87 21.81
C GLU A 194 4.15 -20.33 21.86
N CYS A 195 5.27 -20.57 22.52
CA CYS A 195 5.86 -21.89 22.69
C CYS A 195 6.46 -22.11 24.07
N GLN A 196 6.69 -23.38 24.41
CA GLN A 196 7.49 -23.81 25.55
C GLN A 196 8.29 -25.04 25.15
N GLY A 197 9.52 -25.15 25.66
CA GLY A 197 10.38 -26.31 25.45
C GLY A 197 11.83 -26.05 25.89
N GLU A 198 12.58 -27.14 26.05
CA GLU A 198 14.00 -27.15 26.40
C GLU A 198 14.88 -26.93 25.16
N LEU A 199 15.73 -25.89 25.22
CA LEU A 199 16.64 -25.53 24.14
C LEU A 199 17.62 -26.67 23.83
N GLY A 200 17.62 -27.13 22.58
CA GLY A 200 18.52 -28.18 22.11
C GLY A 200 17.95 -29.59 22.21
N ILE A 201 16.79 -29.76 22.86
CA ILE A 201 16.05 -31.03 22.92
C ILE A 201 14.73 -30.89 22.16
N ASP A 202 13.97 -29.86 22.49
CA ASP A 202 12.62 -29.68 21.95
C ASP A 202 12.66 -28.88 20.66
N ARG A 203 12.07 -29.47 19.60
CA ARG A 203 11.91 -28.81 18.31
C ARG A 203 10.67 -29.30 17.57
N TRP A 204 10.08 -28.43 16.76
CA TRP A 204 8.92 -28.77 15.92
C TRP A 204 9.12 -28.26 14.49
N ARG A 205 8.28 -28.74 13.58
CA ARG A 205 8.30 -28.33 12.18
C ARG A 205 7.20 -27.34 11.85
N GLN A 206 7.60 -26.31 11.13
CA GLN A 206 6.71 -25.48 10.33
C GLN A 206 7.15 -25.69 8.88
N ASP A 207 6.35 -26.44 8.14
CA ASP A 207 6.70 -26.97 6.82
C ASP A 207 8.04 -27.73 6.86
N CYS A 208 9.05 -27.31 6.09
CA CYS A 208 10.38 -27.91 6.07
C CYS A 208 11.37 -27.31 7.08
N ASN A 209 10.95 -26.29 7.83
CA ASN A 209 11.79 -25.55 8.77
C ASN A 209 11.67 -26.13 10.17
N TRP A 210 12.82 -26.26 10.84
CA TRP A 210 12.89 -26.69 12.23
C TRP A 210 12.89 -25.46 13.13
N CYS A 211 12.01 -25.50 14.13
CA CYS A 211 11.79 -24.43 15.09
C CYS A 211 12.14 -24.91 16.50
N ASN A 212 12.71 -24.02 17.31
CA ASN A 212 12.91 -24.22 18.74
C ASN A 212 12.36 -23.00 19.51
N CYS A 213 11.96 -23.19 20.76
CA CYS A 213 11.43 -22.08 21.54
C CYS A 213 12.56 -21.23 22.15
N ARG A 214 12.48 -19.90 22.02
CA ARG A 214 13.39 -18.94 22.66
C ARG A 214 12.59 -17.84 23.33
N ASN A 215 12.68 -17.76 24.65
CA ASN A 215 11.97 -16.75 25.44
C ASN A 215 10.47 -16.67 25.11
N GLY A 216 9.85 -17.83 24.87
CA GLY A 216 8.43 -17.94 24.55
C GLY A 216 8.06 -17.64 23.09
N VAL A 217 9.02 -17.43 22.19
CA VAL A 217 8.82 -17.17 20.76
C VAL A 217 9.51 -18.25 19.92
N GLY A 218 8.86 -18.68 18.83
CA GLY A 218 9.41 -19.66 17.90
C GLY A 218 10.58 -19.10 17.08
N ALA A 219 11.75 -19.73 17.16
CA ALA A 219 12.90 -19.44 16.31
C ALA A 219 13.12 -20.57 15.30
N CYS A 220 12.83 -20.31 14.03
CA CYS A 220 12.86 -21.32 12.97
C CYS A 220 14.02 -21.12 11.99
N THR A 221 14.48 -22.22 11.38
CA THR A 221 15.36 -22.15 10.21
C THR A 221 14.63 -21.51 9.02
N LYS A 222 15.37 -20.96 8.05
CA LYS A 222 14.81 -20.27 6.88
C LYS A 222 15.23 -20.97 5.57
N ARG A 223 14.70 -22.16 5.37
CA ARG A 223 14.84 -22.96 4.15
C ARG A 223 13.68 -22.65 3.21
N GLN A 224 13.94 -22.68 1.91
CA GLN A 224 12.89 -22.67 0.90
C GLN A 224 12.26 -24.06 0.86
N CYS A 225 10.98 -24.15 1.25
CA CYS A 225 10.24 -25.40 1.26
C CYS A 225 9.60 -25.63 -0.11
N LEU A 226 9.86 -26.79 -0.71
CA LEU A 226 9.24 -27.20 -1.96
C LEU A 226 7.85 -27.76 -1.67
N GLU A 227 6.82 -27.19 -2.30
CA GLU A 227 5.45 -27.68 -2.16
C GLU A 227 5.30 -29.09 -2.75
N GLY A 228 4.56 -29.96 -2.06
CA GLY A 228 4.20 -31.30 -2.55
C GLY A 228 5.22 -32.41 -2.28
N VAL A 229 6.34 -32.14 -1.62
CA VAL A 229 7.27 -33.19 -1.18
C VAL A 229 6.77 -33.81 0.12
N LYS A 230 6.38 -35.09 0.08
CA LYS A 230 6.09 -35.87 1.29
C LYS A 230 7.40 -36.14 2.01
N ASP A 231 7.49 -35.67 3.26
CA ASP A 231 8.64 -35.89 4.12
C ASP A 231 8.25 -36.87 5.23
N ASP A 232 8.77 -38.09 5.18
CA ASP A 232 8.50 -39.18 6.14
C ASP A 232 9.14 -38.95 7.53
N GLN A 233 9.77 -37.80 7.74
CA GLN A 233 10.33 -37.40 9.04
C GLN A 233 9.24 -37.06 10.09
N PRO A 234 9.59 -37.05 11.39
CA PRO A 234 8.67 -36.62 12.44
C PRO A 234 8.36 -35.12 12.37
N GLU A 235 7.16 -34.71 12.76
CA GLU A 235 6.75 -33.30 12.85
C GLU A 235 7.38 -32.57 14.04
N CYS A 236 7.86 -33.30 15.04
CA CYS A 236 8.47 -32.74 16.23
C CYS A 236 9.36 -33.77 16.94
N GLU A 237 10.26 -33.28 17.80
CA GLU A 237 11.12 -34.08 18.66
C GLU A 237 11.13 -33.47 20.07
N GLY A 238 11.26 -34.33 21.09
CA GLY A 238 11.15 -33.93 22.49
C GLY A 238 9.69 -33.73 22.91
N ASN A 239 9.46 -32.80 23.84
CA ASN A 239 8.13 -32.44 24.36
C ASN A 239 7.78 -30.94 24.18
N PRO A 240 7.97 -30.32 23.00
CA PRO A 240 7.56 -28.95 22.79
C PRO A 240 6.04 -28.78 22.87
N SER A 241 5.62 -27.59 23.31
CA SER A 241 4.30 -27.05 23.00
C SER A 241 4.45 -25.75 22.21
N TRP A 242 3.58 -25.54 21.22
CA TRP A 242 3.64 -24.35 20.37
C TRP A 242 2.27 -23.98 19.81
N MET A 243 2.13 -22.75 19.34
CA MET A 243 0.94 -22.29 18.63
C MET A 243 1.12 -22.51 17.12
N LYS A 244 0.13 -23.14 16.49
CA LYS A 244 -0.06 -23.15 15.04
C LYS A 244 -1.36 -22.41 14.76
N ASP A 245 -1.24 -21.23 14.19
CA ASP A 245 -2.33 -20.25 14.13
C ASP A 245 -2.88 -19.95 15.54
N CYS A 246 -4.16 -20.25 15.80
CA CYS A 246 -4.81 -20.12 17.10
C CYS A 246 -4.86 -21.42 17.92
N ASN A 247 -4.28 -22.50 17.40
CA ASN A 247 -4.34 -23.83 18.01
C ASN A 247 -3.03 -24.14 18.75
N ARG A 248 -3.14 -24.50 20.03
CA ARG A 248 -2.02 -25.04 20.80
C ARG A 248 -1.78 -26.49 20.38
N CYS A 249 -0.54 -26.81 20.05
CA CYS A 249 -0.04 -28.11 19.65
C CYS A 249 0.94 -28.65 20.68
N HIS A 250 0.96 -29.97 20.83
CA HIS A 250 1.92 -30.71 21.64
C HIS A 250 2.54 -31.84 20.81
N CYS A 251 3.80 -32.15 21.07
CA CYS A 251 4.44 -33.30 20.46
C CYS A 251 4.00 -34.60 21.15
N VAL A 252 3.48 -35.55 20.36
CA VAL A 252 3.16 -36.90 20.84
C VAL A 252 3.71 -37.89 19.82
N ASP A 253 4.70 -38.68 20.22
CA ASP A 253 5.36 -39.69 19.38
C ASP A 253 5.77 -39.18 17.98
N GLY A 254 6.36 -37.97 17.94
CA GLY A 254 6.82 -37.33 16.72
C GLY A 254 5.72 -36.72 15.84
N ARG A 255 4.48 -36.61 16.33
CA ARG A 255 3.37 -35.94 15.64
C ARG A 255 2.86 -34.73 16.41
N ALA A 256 2.44 -33.69 15.68
CA ALA A 256 1.77 -32.56 16.29
C ALA A 256 0.31 -32.90 16.59
N VAL A 257 -0.04 -32.97 17.88
CA VAL A 257 -1.42 -33.08 18.32
C VAL A 257 -1.90 -31.70 18.73
N CYS A 258 -2.75 -31.10 17.91
CA CYS A 258 -3.24 -29.74 18.11
C CYS A 258 -4.69 -29.70 18.57
N THR A 259 -5.02 -28.68 19.35
CA THR A 259 -6.41 -28.27 19.55
C THR A 259 -7.06 -27.91 18.21
N THR A 260 -8.39 -28.02 18.12
CA THR A 260 -9.15 -27.82 16.87
C THR A 260 -10.13 -26.67 17.00
N LYS A 261 -9.60 -25.47 17.19
CA LYS A 261 -10.36 -24.21 17.13
C LYS A 261 -10.37 -23.71 15.68
N LEU A 262 -11.51 -23.19 15.24
CA LEU A 262 -11.60 -22.41 14.01
C LEU A 262 -10.86 -21.10 14.23
N CYS A 263 -9.69 -20.97 13.61
CA CYS A 263 -8.94 -19.73 13.60
C CYS A 263 -9.54 -18.83 12.52
N GLY A 264 -10.09 -17.68 12.93
CA GLY A 264 -10.58 -16.69 11.98
C GLY A 264 -9.46 -16.25 11.04
N GLU A 265 -9.78 -16.01 9.76
CA GLU A 265 -8.80 -15.51 8.80
C GLU A 265 -8.34 -14.11 9.21
N PHE A 266 -7.09 -13.99 9.67
CA PHE A 266 -6.40 -12.72 9.61
C PHE A 266 -6.08 -12.46 8.14
N ARG A 267 -6.92 -11.64 7.49
CA ARG A 267 -6.65 -11.12 6.14
C ARG A 267 -5.25 -10.52 6.12
N LYS A 268 -4.34 -11.17 5.38
CA LYS A 268 -2.97 -10.71 5.10
C LYS A 268 -2.99 -9.53 4.14
#